data_AF-A0A1H3PBP5-F1
#
_entry.id   AF-A0A1H3PBP5-F1
#
_cell.length_a   1.000
_cell.length_b   1.000
_cell.length_c   1.000
_cell.angle_alpha   90.00
_cell.angle_beta   90.00
_cell.angle_gamma   90.00
#
_symmetry.space_group_name_H-M   'P 1'
#
loop_
_entity.id
_entity.type
_entity.pdbx_description
1 polymer ?
#
loop_
_entity_poly.entity_id
_entity_poly.type
_entity_poly.pdbx_seq_one_letter_code
_entity_poly.pdbx_strand_id
1 'polypeptide(L)' 'MLYEHQREYESQWAALESIASKIGCTAETLRKWVRQSETDQGIRAGMSTSDRERLKQLERENRELKQANEIVNSGVKMYH' A
#
# COMPACT_ATOMS: atom_id res chain seq x y z
N MET A 1 25.49 -6.68 -5.70
CA MET A 1 24.96 -5.78 -6.75
C MET A 1 23.97 -4.76 -6.19
N LEU A 2 24.43 -3.87 -5.31
CA LEU A 2 23.71 -2.66 -4.86
C LEU A 2 24.51 -1.37 -5.12
N TYR A 3 25.74 -1.52 -5.62
CA TYR A 3 26.73 -0.45 -5.75
C TYR A 3 26.95 0.06 -7.18
N GLU A 4 26.42 -0.61 -8.21
CA GLU A 4 26.65 -0.20 -9.61
C GLU A 4 25.76 0.97 -10.08
N HIS A 5 24.72 1.33 -9.34
CA HIS A 5 23.83 2.43 -9.73
C HIS A 5 24.10 3.77 -9.01
N GLN A 6 25.15 3.87 -8.19
CA GLN A 6 25.46 5.10 -7.42
C GLN A 6 25.54 6.38 -8.28
N ARG A 7 26.01 6.27 -9.54
CA ARG A 7 26.12 7.43 -10.44
C ARG A 7 24.78 7.90 -11.02
N GLU A 8 23.82 7.00 -11.16
CA GLU A 8 22.46 7.32 -11.64
C GLU A 8 21.61 7.96 -10.54
N TYR A 9 21.89 7.59 -9.28
CA TYR A 9 21.21 8.17 -8.13
C TYR A 9 21.49 9.67 -7.98
N GLU A 10 22.68 10.19 -8.24
CA GLU A 10 22.94 11.64 -8.07
C GLU A 10 22.06 12.50 -8.99
N SER A 11 21.89 12.12 -10.26
CA SER A 11 21.04 12.87 -11.20
C SER A 11 19.53 12.70 -10.92
N GLN A 12 19.08 11.48 -10.61
CA GLN A 12 17.69 11.25 -10.22
C GLN A 12 17.35 11.88 -8.86
N TRP A 13 18.30 11.86 -7.92
CA TRP A 13 18.18 12.46 -6.60
C TRP A 13 18.16 13.98 -6.68
N ALA A 14 19.01 14.59 -7.51
CA ALA A 14 18.98 16.04 -7.75
C ALA A 14 17.64 16.49 -8.38
N ALA A 15 17.09 15.69 -9.31
CA ALA A 15 15.76 15.95 -9.87
C ALA A 15 14.66 15.83 -8.80
N LEU A 16 14.70 14.78 -7.97
CA LEU A 16 13.77 14.60 -6.86
C LEU A 16 13.88 15.74 -5.83
N GLU A 17 15.09 16.19 -5.51
CA GLU A 17 15.33 17.29 -4.57
C GLU A 17 14.79 18.61 -5.12
N SER A 18 15.05 18.92 -6.39
CA SER A 18 14.50 20.12 -7.04
C SER A 18 12.97 20.12 -7.05
N ILE A 19 12.34 18.98 -7.36
CA ILE A 19 10.88 18.85 -7.38
C ILE A 19 10.32 18.91 -5.95
N ALA A 20 10.98 18.24 -4.99
CA ALA A 20 10.56 18.23 -3.59
C ALA A 20 10.62 19.64 -2.98
N SER A 21 11.67 20.42 -3.27
CA SER A 21 11.78 21.83 -2.88
C SER A 21 10.68 22.70 -3.48
N LYS A 22 10.23 22.43 -4.72
CA LYS A 22 9.12 23.16 -5.35
C LYS A 22 7.76 22.84 -4.74
N ILE A 23 7.57 21.62 -4.25
CA ILE A 23 6.32 21.12 -3.67
C ILE A 23 6.28 21.38 -2.15
N GLY A 24 7.42 21.66 -1.52
CA GLY A 24 7.53 21.86 -0.08
C GLY A 24 7.58 20.54 0.71
N CYS A 25 8.10 19.47 0.11
CA CYS A 25 8.30 18.19 0.77
C CYS A 25 9.77 17.77 0.73
N THR A 26 10.13 16.70 1.45
CA THR A 26 11.50 16.16 1.40
C THR A 26 11.68 15.23 0.20
N ALA A 27 12.89 15.19 -0.37
CA ALA A 27 13.22 14.31 -1.49
C ALA A 27 12.95 12.83 -1.18
N GLU A 28 13.15 12.42 0.08
CA GLU A 28 12.80 11.07 0.56
C GLU A 28 11.31 10.77 0.50
N THR A 29 10.46 11.74 0.85
CA THR A 29 9.00 11.61 0.79
C THR A 29 8.54 11.45 -0.65
N LEU A 30 9.05 12.31 -1.53
CA LEU A 30 8.75 12.24 -2.96
C LEU A 30 9.21 10.91 -3.57
N ARG A 31 10.41 10.43 -3.21
CA ARG A 31 10.94 9.13 -3.66
C ARG A 31 10.04 7.97 -3.24
N LYS A 32 9.49 8.00 -2.01
CA LYS A 32 8.54 6.99 -1.54
C LYS A 32 7.25 7.01 -2.37
N TRP A 33 6.73 8.20 -2.68
CA TRP A 33 5.53 8.33 -3.52
C TRP A 33 5.75 7.85 -4.94
N VAL A 34 6.89 8.17 -5.56
CA VAL A 34 7.24 7.67 -6.90
C VAL A 34 7.27 6.15 -6.90
N ARG A 35 7.95 5.53 -5.93
CA ARG A 35 7.99 4.05 -5.81
C ARG A 35 6.63 3.41 -5.58
N GLN A 36 5.79 4.05 -4.76
CA GLN A 36 4.42 3.58 -4.53
C GLN A 36 3.58 3.70 -5.80
N SER A 37 3.76 4.76 -6.59
CA SER A 37 3.11 4.94 -7.88
C SER A 37 3.59 3.93 -8.93
N GLU A 38 4.88 3.64 -9.00
CA GLU A 38 5.43 2.55 -9.85
C GLU A 38 4.81 1.19 -9.50
N THR A 39 4.59 0.94 -8.20
CA THR A 39 3.93 -0.29 -7.72
C THR A 39 2.46 -0.31 -8.12
N ASP A 40 1.76 0.82 -7.98
CA ASP A 40 0.35 0.96 -8.35
C ASP A 40 0.12 0.79 -9.86
N GLN A 41 1.07 1.23 -10.68
CA GLN A 41 1.08 1.05 -12.14
C GLN A 41 1.55 -0.35 -12.58
N GLY A 42 1.91 -1.23 -11.65
CA GLY A 42 2.40 -2.58 -11.95
C GLY A 42 3.81 -2.64 -12.54
N ILE A 43 4.55 -1.52 -12.56
CA ILE A 43 5.94 -1.45 -13.03
C ILE A 43 6.86 -2.15 -12.03
N ARG A 44 6.51 -2.11 -10.74
CA ARG A 44 7.28 -2.70 -9.65
C ARG A 44 6.47 -3.72 -8.89
N ALA A 45 7.08 -4.87 -8.58
CA ALA A 45 6.46 -5.87 -7.71
C ALA A 45 6.25 -5.29 -6.30
N GLY A 46 5.02 -5.39 -5.80
CA GLY A 46 4.62 -4.91 -4.47
C GLY A 46 3.10 -4.85 -4.36
N MET A 47 2.60 -4.66 -3.14
CA MET A 47 1.16 -4.49 -2.90
C MET A 47 0.75 -3.06 -3.27
N SER A 48 -0.11 -2.92 -4.27
CA SER A 48 -0.65 -1.63 -4.70
C SER A 48 -1.49 -1.00 -3.60
N THR A 49 -1.81 0.29 -3.75
CA THR A 49 -2.69 0.96 -2.79
C THR A 49 -4.09 0.35 -2.85
N SER A 50 -4.55 0.06 -4.06
CA SER A 50 -5.83 -0.62 -4.31
C SER A 50 -5.90 -2.00 -3.65
N ASP A 51 -4.83 -2.78 -3.72
CA ASP A 51 -4.77 -4.10 -3.06
C ASP A 51 -4.89 -3.97 -1.53
N ARG A 52 -4.26 -2.96 -0.92
CA ARG A 52 -4.38 -2.72 0.53
C ARG A 52 -5.79 -2.30 0.92
N GLU A 53 -6.43 -1.45 0.13
CA GLU A 53 -7.81 -1.02 0.39
C GLU A 53 -8.78 -2.19 0.26
N ARG A 54 -8.64 -3.00 -0.80
CA ARG A 54 -9.44 -4.21 -0.98
C ARG A 54 -9.25 -5.21 0.14
N LEU A 55 -8.01 -5.39 0.62
CA LEU A 55 -7.72 -6.28 1.74
C LEU A 55 -8.43 -5.81 3.02
N LYS A 56 -8.36 -4.51 3.35
CA LYS A 56 -9.08 -3.94 4.50
C LYS A 56 -10.59 -4.12 4.40
N GLN A 57 -11.15 -3.90 3.20
CA GLN A 57 -12.57 -4.09 2.96
C GLN A 57 -12.99 -5.55 3.15
N LEU A 58 -12.23 -6.49 2.59
CA LEU A 58 -12.45 -7.92 2.78
C LEU A 58 -12.32 -8.34 4.25
N GLU A 59 -11.34 -7.83 4.98
CA GLU A 59 -11.19 -8.11 6.42
C GLU A 59 -12.39 -7.62 7.23
N ARG A 60 -12.96 -6.46 6.86
CA ARG A 60 -14.17 -5.94 7.49
C ARG A 60 -15.37 -6.83 7.20
N GLU A 61 -15.62 -7.16 5.93
CA GLU A 61 -16.72 -8.05 5.52
C GLU A 61 -16.61 -9.42 6.20
N ASN A 62 -15.40 -9.98 6.30
CA ASN A 62 -15.18 -11.26 6.97
C ASN A 62 -15.52 -11.21 8.46
N ARG A 63 -15.21 -10.11 9.14
CA ARG A 63 -15.60 -9.91 10.56
C ARG A 63 -17.11 -9.82 10.72
N GLU A 64 -17.79 -9.08 9.85
CA GLU A 64 -19.25 -8.94 9.90
C GLU A 64 -19.95 -10.28 9.61
N LEU A 65 -19.47 -11.03 8.61
CA LEU A 65 -19.98 -12.37 8.29
C LEU A 65 -19.75 -13.36 9.43
N LYS A 66 -18.61 -13.31 10.11
CA LYS A 66 -18.35 -14.16 11.28
C LYS A 66 -19.33 -13.86 12.42
N GLN A 67 -19.54 -12.59 12.75
CA GLN A 67 -20.51 -12.20 13.79
C GLN A 67 -21.94 -12.65 13.43
N ALA A 68 -22.35 -12.48 12.18
CA ALA A 68 -23.67 -12.93 11.72
C ALA A 68 -23.81 -14.46 11.83
N ASN A 69 -22.80 -15.21 11.42
CA ASN A 69 -22.78 -16.66 11.57
C ASN A 69 -22.80 -17.11 13.03
N GLU A 70 -22.13 -16.40 13.94
CA GLU A 70 -22.16 -16.70 15.37
C GLU A 70 -23.56 -16.52 15.96
N ILE A 71 -24.28 -15.45 15.57
CA ILE A 71 -25.67 -15.21 15.99
C ILE A 71 -26.59 -16.34 15.48
N VAL A 72 -26.49 -16.67 14.19
CA VAL A 72 -27.30 -17.74 13.58
C VAL A 72 -27.02 -19.08 14.23
N ASN A 73 -25.75 -19.44 14.42
CA ASN A 73 -25.35 -20.69 15.04
C ASN A 73 -25.79 -20.77 16.52
N SER A 74 -25.73 -19.65 17.24
CA SER A 74 -26.24 -19.57 18.62
C SER A 74 -27.76 -19.78 18.65
N GLY A 75 -28.49 -19.20 17.69
CA GLY A 75 -29.91 -19.45 17.51
C GLY A 75 -30.20 -20.93 17.24
N VAL A 76 -29.53 -21.54 16.26
CA VAL A 76 -29.70 -22.97 15.91
C VAL A 76 -29.43 -23.88 17.12
N LYS A 77 -28.40 -23.60 17.92
CA LYS A 77 -28.08 -24.37 19.14
C LYS A 77 -29.15 -24.25 20.24
N MET A 78 -29.90 -23.15 20.29
CA MET A 78 -30.98 -22.98 21.28
C MET A 78 -32.24 -23.78 20.94
N TYR A 79 -32.39 -24.22 19.68
CA TYR A 79 -33.54 -25.00 19.21
C TYR A 79 -33.30 -26.52 19.20
N HIS A 80 -32.13 -26.98 19.67
CA HIS A 80 -31.77 -28.39 19.80
C HIS A 80 -31.58 -28.75 21.27
#